data_AF-S4PLE3-F1
#
_entry.id   AF-S4PLE3-F1
#
_cell.length_a   1.000
_cell.length_b   1.000
_cell.length_c   1.000
_cell.angle_alpha   90.00
_cell.angle_beta   90.00
_cell.angle_gamma   90.00
#
_symmetry.space_group_name_H-M   'P 1'
#
loop_
_entity.id
_entity.type
_entity.pdbx_description
1 polymer ?
#
loop_
_entity_poly.entity_id
_entity_poly.type
_entity_poly.pdbx_seq_one_letter_code
_entity_poly.pdbx_strand_id
1 'polypeptide(L)'
;MHICLDFIPELLSQASLEKQIFAVDLVSHLSIQYALPKAMSIARLCVNTLSTLLSVLPSDLRLELFQPVLKSLVRICIAFPSLLEDITSLLLQLGRICESQVSLGHCWNDTNILGEGAYVQSDVQRDSKVLVAEVLCRDI
;
A
#
# COMPACT_ATOMS: atom_id res chain seq x y z
N MET A 1 18.98 13.22 -9.02
CA MET A 1 17.90 14.05 -8.44
C MET A 1 17.74 13.80 -6.93
N HIS A 2 18.74 14.13 -6.09
CA HIS A 2 18.65 13.91 -4.63
C HIS A 2 17.97 15.08 -3.88
N ILE A 3 17.90 16.26 -4.50
CA ILE A 3 17.19 17.44 -3.99
C ILE A 3 15.69 17.18 -3.78
N CYS A 4 15.11 16.23 -4.53
CA CYS A 4 13.71 15.86 -4.39
C CYS A 4 13.39 15.27 -3.01
N LEU A 5 14.38 14.67 -2.32
CA LEU A 5 14.20 14.10 -0.99
C LEU A 5 13.83 15.15 0.07
N ASP A 6 14.19 16.42 -0.15
CA ASP A 6 13.87 17.53 0.76
C ASP A 6 12.37 17.88 0.76
N PHE A 7 11.67 17.61 -0.34
CA PHE A 7 10.25 17.92 -0.49
C PHE A 7 9.33 16.75 -0.11
N ILE A 8 9.89 15.56 0.11
CA ILE A 8 9.09 14.37 0.44
C ILE A 8 8.28 14.54 1.74
N PRO A 9 8.84 15.08 2.85
CA PRO A 9 8.05 15.26 4.07
C PRO A 9 6.85 16.19 3.86
N GLU A 10 7.03 17.25 3.06
CA GLU A 10 5.95 18.19 2.70
C GLU A 10 4.90 17.54 1.79
N LEU A 11 5.34 16.67 0.88
CA LEU A 11 4.43 15.95 -0.02
C LEU A 11 3.60 14.89 0.73
N LEU A 12 4.21 14.20 1.71
CA LEU A 12 3.53 13.22 2.57
C LEU A 12 2.51 13.87 3.53
N SER A 13 2.73 15.12 3.94
CA SER A 13 1.82 15.83 4.84
C SER A 13 0.56 16.36 4.16
N GLN A 14 0.50 16.29 2.82
CA GLN A 14 -0.70 16.66 2.07
C GLN A 14 -1.84 15.67 2.33
N ALA A 15 -3.08 16.17 2.39
CA ALA A 15 -4.28 15.34 2.61
C ALA A 15 -4.71 14.50 1.39
N SER A 16 -3.96 14.54 0.29
CA SER A 16 -4.27 13.82 -0.95
C SER A 16 -3.54 12.48 -1.00
N LEU A 17 -4.29 11.38 -1.14
CA LEU A 17 -3.73 10.03 -1.27
C LEU A 17 -2.83 9.91 -2.50
N GLU A 18 -3.23 10.47 -3.64
CA GLU A 18 -2.43 10.47 -4.87
C GLU A 18 -1.03 11.07 -4.63
N LYS A 19 -0.94 12.17 -3.89
CA LYS A 19 0.35 12.79 -3.54
C LYS A 19 1.18 11.90 -2.62
N GLN A 20 0.55 11.23 -1.66
CA GLN A 20 1.23 10.31 -0.75
C GLN A 20 1.75 9.07 -1.50
N ILE A 21 0.94 8.49 -2.39
CA ILE A 21 1.33 7.37 -3.27
C ILE A 21 2.52 7.78 -4.13
N PHE A 22 2.44 8.94 -4.78
CA PHE A 22 3.52 9.49 -5.59
C PHE A 22 4.79 9.72 -4.77
N ALA A 23 4.68 10.25 -3.56
CA ALA A 23 5.82 10.46 -2.67
C ALA A 23 6.55 9.14 -2.36
N VAL A 24 5.80 8.10 -2.01
CA VAL A 24 6.37 6.78 -1.70
C VAL A 24 7.00 6.14 -2.93
N ASP A 25 6.35 6.22 -4.09
CA ASP A 25 6.90 5.69 -5.34
C ASP A 25 8.18 6.43 -5.76
N LEU A 26 8.21 7.75 -5.66
CA LEU A 26 9.40 8.56 -5.93
C LEU A 26 10.55 8.20 -4.99
N VAL A 27 10.30 8.07 -3.68
CA VAL A 27 11.30 7.62 -2.71
C VAL A 27 11.83 6.24 -3.06
N SER A 28 10.96 5.31 -3.48
CA SER A 28 11.38 3.96 -3.83
C SER A 28 12.37 3.92 -5.00
N HIS A 29 12.15 4.75 -6.03
CA HIS A 29 13.06 4.89 -7.16
C HIS A 29 14.36 5.59 -6.78
N LEU A 30 14.28 6.68 -5.99
CA LEU A 30 15.46 7.40 -5.52
C LEU A 30 16.32 6.54 -4.58
N SER A 31 15.71 5.67 -3.78
CA SER A 31 16.43 4.75 -2.87
C SER A 31 17.30 3.76 -3.63
N ILE A 32 16.79 3.22 -4.75
CA ILE A 32 17.55 2.31 -5.63
C ILE A 32 18.68 3.06 -6.36
N GLN A 33 18.42 4.27 -6.86
CA GLN A 33 19.43 5.05 -7.59
C GLN A 33 20.49 5.66 -6.67
N TYR A 34 20.12 6.02 -5.44
CA TYR A 34 20.96 6.77 -4.51
C TYR A 34 20.79 6.21 -3.08
N ALA A 35 21.55 5.17 -2.74
CA ALA A 35 21.60 4.57 -1.41
C ALA A 35 22.36 5.46 -0.40
N LEU A 36 21.79 6.64 -0.11
CA LEU A 36 22.33 7.62 0.83
C LEU A 36 21.65 7.50 2.20
N PRO A 37 22.36 7.80 3.32
CA PRO A 37 21.74 7.80 4.65
C PRO A 37 20.50 8.69 4.75
N LYS A 38 20.49 9.83 4.03
CA LYS A 38 19.33 10.72 3.93
C LYS A 38 18.13 10.03 3.29
N ALA A 39 18.33 9.29 2.19
CA ALA A 39 17.28 8.55 1.53
C ALA A 39 16.71 7.44 2.44
N MET A 40 17.57 6.77 3.21
CA MET A 40 17.14 5.79 4.23
C MET A 40 16.25 6.42 5.31
N SER A 41 16.62 7.59 5.84
CA SER A 41 15.80 8.31 6.82
C SER A 41 14.43 8.70 6.27
N ILE A 42 14.39 9.15 5.00
CA ILE A 42 13.14 9.50 4.31
C ILE A 42 12.29 8.24 4.01
N ALA A 43 12.90 7.14 3.58
CA ALA A 43 12.20 5.87 3.38
C ALA A 43 11.59 5.36 4.69
N ARG A 44 12.30 5.47 5.82
CA ARG A 44 11.77 5.16 7.14
C ARG A 44 10.57 6.04 7.50
N LEU A 45 10.64 7.34 7.20
CA LEU A 45 9.50 8.25 7.37
C LEU A 45 8.29 7.80 6.54
N CYS A 46 8.48 7.43 5.26
CA CYS A 46 7.42 6.89 4.42
C CYS A 46 6.76 5.66 5.07
N VAL A 47 7.55 4.70 5.56
CA VAL A 47 7.04 3.48 6.21
C VAL A 47 6.22 3.83 7.46
N ASN A 48 6.73 4.74 8.31
CA ASN A 48 6.00 5.19 9.51
C ASN A 48 4.68 5.89 9.18
N THR A 49 4.68 6.74 8.14
CA THR A 49 3.47 7.41 7.64
C THR A 49 2.46 6.37 7.13
N LEU A 50 2.90 5.36 6.37
CA LEU A 50 2.02 4.29 5.91
C LEU A 50 1.42 3.47 7.07
N SER A 51 2.20 3.14 8.10
CA SER A 51 1.69 2.48 9.31
C SER A 51 0.63 3.31 10.03
N THR A 52 0.80 4.63 10.05
CA THR A 52 -0.18 5.55 10.63
C THR A 52 -1.45 5.59 9.78
N LEU A 53 -1.31 5.75 8.46
CA LEU A 53 -2.42 5.76 7.50
C LEU A 53 -3.21 4.45 7.52
N LEU A 54 -2.55 3.31 7.66
CA LEU A 54 -3.23 2.02 7.81
C LEU A 54 -4.20 2.01 8.99
N SER A 55 -3.83 2.67 10.09
CA SER A 55 -4.62 2.71 11.32
C SER A 55 -5.76 3.72 11.28
N VAL A 56 -5.61 4.83 10.53
CA VAL A 56 -6.59 5.94 10.52
C VAL A 56 -7.49 5.99 9.29
N LEU A 57 -7.06 5.42 8.16
CA LEU A 57 -7.86 5.46 6.93
C LEU A 57 -9.09 4.55 7.05
N PRO A 58 -10.23 4.95 6.46
CA PRO A 58 -11.39 4.07 6.31
C PRO A 58 -11.04 2.90 5.39
N SER A 59 -11.79 1.80 5.49
CA SER A 59 -11.50 0.58 4.72
C SER A 59 -11.33 0.88 3.23
N ASP A 60 -12.27 1.56 2.57
CA ASP A 60 -12.28 1.76 1.11
C ASP A 60 -11.01 2.44 0.56
N LEU A 61 -10.44 3.38 1.31
CA LEU A 61 -9.24 4.12 0.91
C LEU A 61 -7.94 3.35 1.14
N ARG A 62 -7.96 2.25 1.93
CA ARG A 62 -6.76 1.46 2.20
C ARG A 62 -6.28 0.72 0.96
N LEU A 63 -7.15 0.14 0.12
CA LEU A 63 -6.66 -0.53 -1.10
C LEU A 63 -6.16 0.51 -2.10
N GLU A 64 -6.86 1.64 -2.24
CA GLU A 64 -6.43 2.74 -3.13
C GLU A 64 -5.00 3.20 -2.80
N LEU A 65 -4.66 3.30 -1.50
CA LEU A 65 -3.31 3.62 -1.05
C LEU A 65 -2.33 2.45 -1.21
N PHE A 66 -2.66 1.27 -0.67
CA PHE A 66 -1.70 0.20 -0.51
C PHE A 66 -1.42 -0.57 -1.80
N GLN A 67 -2.41 -0.75 -2.69
CA GLN A 67 -2.23 -1.47 -3.95
C GLN A 67 -1.06 -0.95 -4.79
N PRO A 68 -0.96 0.37 -5.10
CA PRO A 68 0.18 0.90 -5.84
C PRO A 68 1.48 0.94 -5.00
N VAL A 69 1.36 1.08 -3.69
CA VAL A 69 2.51 1.23 -2.78
C VAL A 69 3.27 -0.07 -2.53
N LEU A 70 2.65 -1.25 -2.70
CA LEU A 70 3.32 -2.53 -2.48
C LEU A 70 4.61 -2.70 -3.29
N LYS A 71 4.59 -2.32 -4.57
CA LYS A 71 5.77 -2.38 -5.44
C LYS A 71 6.89 -1.45 -4.93
N SER A 72 6.51 -0.29 -4.43
CA SER A 72 7.43 0.70 -3.85
C SER A 72 8.09 0.16 -2.58
N LEU A 73 7.35 -0.56 -1.73
CA LEU A 73 7.91 -1.20 -0.52
C LEU A 73 8.97 -2.26 -0.87
N VAL A 74 8.74 -3.06 -1.91
CA VAL A 74 9.74 -4.05 -2.38
C VAL A 74 11.04 -3.36 -2.79
N ARG A 75 10.97 -2.28 -3.58
CA ARG A 75 12.15 -1.50 -3.97
C ARG A 75 12.87 -0.88 -2.77
N ILE A 76 12.12 -0.40 -1.78
CA ILE A 76 12.71 0.12 -0.53
C ILE A 76 13.46 -0.99 0.22
N CYS A 77 12.90 -2.19 0.34
CA CYS A 77 13.58 -3.33 0.99
C CYS A 77 14.86 -3.73 0.25
N ILE A 78 14.86 -3.69 -1.08
CA ILE A 78 16.05 -3.98 -1.90
C ILE A 78 17.15 -2.94 -1.65
N ALA A 79 16.79 -1.65 -1.60
CA ALA A 79 17.75 -0.57 -1.35
C ALA A 79 18.24 -0.53 0.11
N PHE A 80 17.35 -0.76 1.08
CA PHE A 80 17.61 -0.66 2.51
C PHE A 80 17.11 -1.89 3.26
N PRO A 81 17.92 -2.96 3.33
CA PRO A 81 17.54 -4.20 4.04
C PRO A 81 17.22 -4.00 5.52
N SER A 82 17.73 -2.94 6.14
CA SER A 82 17.46 -2.56 7.53
C SER A 82 16.03 -2.08 7.80
N LEU A 83 15.20 -1.91 6.76
CA LEU A 83 13.76 -1.60 6.87
C LEU A 83 12.87 -2.85 6.68
N LEU A 84 13.47 -4.01 6.39
CA LEU A 84 12.72 -5.22 6.04
C LEU A 84 11.75 -5.65 7.14
N GLU A 85 12.19 -5.62 8.40
CA GLU A 85 11.36 -6.04 9.53
C GLU A 85 10.16 -5.11 9.74
N ASP A 86 10.40 -3.80 9.68
CA ASP A 86 9.35 -2.78 9.79
C ASP A 86 8.30 -2.92 8.68
N ILE A 87 8.76 -3.11 7.44
CA ILE A 87 7.89 -3.29 6.27
C ILE A 87 7.12 -4.61 6.36
N THR A 88 7.76 -5.70 6.80
CA THR A 88 7.09 -6.98 7.01
C THR A 88 6.01 -6.87 8.07
N SER A 89 6.28 -6.18 9.18
CA SER A 89 5.29 -5.93 10.24
C SER A 89 4.08 -5.14 9.72
N LEU A 90 4.32 -4.11 8.92
CA LEU A 90 3.27 -3.33 8.24
C LEU A 90 2.41 -4.21 7.33
N LEU A 91 3.03 -5.06 6.50
CA LEU A 91 2.31 -5.95 5.59
C LEU A 91 1.49 -7.01 6.36
N LEU A 92 2.01 -7.54 7.46
CA LEU A 92 1.28 -8.46 8.33
C LEU A 92 0.10 -7.77 9.01
N GLN A 93 0.24 -6.50 9.42
CA GLN A 93 -0.88 -5.71 9.96
C GLN A 93 -1.96 -5.50 8.89
N LEU A 94 -1.57 -5.14 7.67
CA LEU A 94 -2.50 -5.01 6.55
C LEU A 94 -3.24 -6.34 6.30
N GLY A 95 -2.51 -7.46 6.26
CA GLY A 95 -3.09 -8.79 6.07
C GLY A 95 -4.13 -9.16 7.13
N ARG A 96 -3.84 -8.91 8.41
CA ARG A 96 -4.81 -9.15 9.51
C ARG A 96 -6.05 -8.26 9.40
N ILE A 97 -5.89 -7.01 8.99
CA ILE A 97 -7.01 -6.11 8.74
C ILE A 97 -7.87 -6.67 7.60
N CYS A 98 -7.27 -7.07 6.49
CA CYS A 98 -7.98 -7.66 5.35
C CYS A 98 -8.74 -8.94 5.76
N GLU A 99 -8.12 -9.84 6.51
CA GLU A 99 -8.75 -11.07 7.01
C GLU A 99 -9.98 -10.78 7.90
N SER A 100 -9.84 -9.78 8.79
CA SER A 100 -10.93 -9.32 9.65
C SER A 100 -12.10 -8.74 8.84
N GLN A 101 -11.82 -7.92 7.82
CA GLN A 101 -12.85 -7.34 6.96
C GLN A 101 -13.62 -8.40 6.15
N VAL A 102 -12.91 -9.40 5.61
CA VAL A 102 -13.54 -10.52 4.89
C VAL A 102 -14.45 -11.33 5.83
N SER A 103 -14.02 -11.55 7.07
CA SER A 103 -14.80 -12.29 8.08
C SER A 103 -16.08 -11.56 8.48
N LEU A 104 -16.10 -10.22 8.42
CA LEU A 104 -17.26 -9.39 8.70
C LEU A 104 -18.24 -9.29 7.52
N GLY A 105 -17.96 -9.94 6.39
CA GLY A 105 -18.79 -9.82 5.19
C GLY A 105 -18.63 -8.48 4.47
N HIS A 106 -17.57 -7.71 4.78
CA HIS A 106 -17.16 -6.57 3.98
C HIS A 106 -16.52 -7.12 2.69
N CYS A 107 -17.36 -7.52 1.75
CA CYS A 107 -16.94 -7.82 0.39
C CYS A 107 -16.46 -6.50 -0.21
N TRP A 108 -15.18 -6.39 -0.50
CA TRP A 108 -14.64 -5.30 -1.32
C TRP A 108 -15.12 -5.50 -2.77
N ASN A 109 -16.42 -5.40 -3.01
CA ASN A 109 -17.03 -5.64 -4.33
C ASN A 109 -17.35 -4.35 -5.08
N ASP A 110 -17.08 -3.17 -4.50
CA ASP A 110 -17.34 -1.88 -5.13
C ASP A 110 -16.10 -1.27 -5.80
N THR A 111 -15.13 -2.09 -6.22
CA THR A 111 -14.16 -1.65 -7.22
C THR A 111 -14.63 -2.10 -8.60
N ASN A 112 -15.16 -1.13 -9.34
CA ASN A 112 -15.48 -1.17 -10.77
C ASN A 112 -14.22 -1.49 -11.62
N ILE A 113 -13.63 -2.67 -11.43
CA ILE A 113 -12.60 -3.20 -12.31
C ILE A 113 -13.31 -4.03 -13.39
N LEU A 114 -13.64 -3.34 -14.48
CA LEU A 114 -13.85 -3.88 -15.83
C LEU A 114 -14.95 -4.95 -16.01
N GLY A 115 -16.10 -4.51 -16.54
CA GLY A 115 -16.94 -5.32 -17.42
C GLY A 115 -18.22 -5.86 -16.80
N GLU A 116 -19.32 -5.68 -17.53
CA GLU A 116 -20.67 -6.15 -17.22
C GLU A 116 -20.74 -7.55 -16.60
N GLY A 117 -21.50 -7.67 -15.49
CA GLY A 117 -22.14 -8.92 -15.08
C GLY A 117 -21.66 -9.51 -13.76
N ALA A 118 -22.07 -8.94 -12.63
CA ALA A 118 -21.99 -9.64 -11.34
C ALA A 118 -23.05 -9.16 -10.32
N TYR A 119 -24.33 -9.15 -10.72
CA TYR A 119 -25.39 -9.37 -9.74
C TYR A 119 -25.45 -10.88 -9.47
N VAL A 120 -24.73 -11.36 -8.46
CA VAL A 120 -24.92 -12.74 -7.97
C VAL A 120 -25.96 -12.70 -6.86
N GLN A 121 -27.12 -13.23 -7.19
CA GLN A 121 -28.23 -13.47 -6.28
C GLN A 121 -27.85 -14.55 -5.24
N SER A 122 -28.45 -14.41 -4.07
CA SER A 122 -28.01 -14.81 -2.73
C SER A 122 -27.78 -16.30 -2.40
N ASP A 123 -27.59 -17.22 -3.35
CA ASP A 123 -27.72 -18.66 -3.03
C ASP A 123 -26.60 -19.60 -3.53
N VAL A 124 -25.44 -19.10 -3.97
CA VAL A 124 -24.30 -19.98 -4.33
C VAL A 124 -23.02 -19.56 -3.61
N GLN A 125 -22.99 -19.94 -2.35
CA GLN A 125 -21.82 -19.92 -1.48
C GLN A 125 -20.79 -20.98 -1.94
N ARG A 126 -19.71 -20.57 -2.63
CA ARG A 126 -18.33 -21.11 -2.43
C ARG A 126 -17.22 -20.52 -3.31
N ASP A 127 -17.51 -19.81 -4.41
CA ASP A 127 -16.46 -19.54 -5.43
C ASP A 127 -16.16 -18.06 -5.78
N SER A 128 -16.67 -17.09 -5.01
CA SER A 128 -16.39 -15.66 -5.25
C SER A 128 -15.51 -15.01 -4.18
N LYS A 129 -14.57 -15.77 -3.61
CA LYS A 129 -13.50 -15.19 -2.80
C LYS A 129 -12.38 -14.75 -3.74
N VAL A 130 -12.55 -13.62 -4.43
CA VAL A 130 -11.36 -12.93 -4.95
C VAL A 130 -10.57 -12.52 -3.70
N LEU A 131 -9.54 -13.29 -3.40
CA LEU A 131 -8.71 -13.06 -2.22
C LEU A 131 -8.09 -11.68 -2.37
N VAL A 132 -8.14 -10.86 -1.33
CA VAL A 132 -7.48 -9.54 -1.32
C VAL A 132 -6.00 -9.65 -1.72
N ALA A 133 -5.37 -10.79 -1.40
CA ALA A 133 -4.04 -11.15 -1.89
C ALA A 133 -3.96 -11.24 -3.43
N GLU A 134 -4.96 -11.79 -4.12
CA GLU A 134 -5.00 -11.82 -5.59
C GLU A 134 -5.16 -10.42 -6.18
N VAL A 135 -5.95 -9.52 -5.55
CA VAL A 135 -6.11 -8.14 -6.02
C VAL A 135 -4.85 -7.31 -5.81
N LEU A 136 -4.23 -7.45 -4.63
CA LEU A 136 -3.01 -6.72 -4.26
C LEU A 136 -1.76 -7.22 -5.00
N CYS A 137 -1.69 -8.53 -5.29
CA CYS A 137 -0.52 -9.15 -5.92
C CYS A 137 -0.67 -9.38 -7.42
N ARG A 138 -1.77 -8.97 -8.06
CA ARG A 138 -2.04 -9.27 -9.49
C ARG A 138 -0.94 -8.80 -10.45
N ASP A 139 -0.17 -7.79 -10.05
CA ASP A 139 0.85 -7.15 -10.90
C ASP A 139 2.25 -7.08 -10.25
N ILE A 140 2.48 -7.71 -9.08
CA ILE A 140 3.80 -7.76 -8.41
C ILE A 140 4.64 -8.89 -9.00
#